data_AF-A0A2G9MEF9-F1
#
_entry.id   AF-A0A2G9MEF9-F1
#
_cell.length_a   1.000
_cell.length_b   1.000
_cell.length_c   1.000
_cell.angle_alpha   90.00
_cell.angle_beta   90.00
_cell.angle_gamma   90.00
#
_symmetry.space_group_name_H-M   'P 1'
#
loop_
_entity.id
_entity.type
_entity.pdbx_description
1 polymer ?
#
loop_
_entity_poly.entity_id
_entity_poly.type
_entity_poly.pdbx_seq_one_letter_code
_entity_poly.pdbx_strand_id
1 'polypeptide(L)'
;MVAPNKRSRSKRRVFVKTPGSKNKIQYRQRKPKLGRCPVTGQLLKGVPRGTSSKMKNLPKTKKRPQRPYGGVLSSQAARRLIIKEARNQ
;
A
#
# COMPACT_ATOMS: atom_id res chain seq x y z
N MET A 1 7.67 -29.50 16.60
CA MET A 1 6.84 -29.22 15.41
C MET A 1 6.64 -27.70 15.22
N VAL A 2 6.63 -27.17 13.99
CA VAL A 2 6.41 -25.72 13.75
C VAL A 2 4.98 -25.32 14.10
N ALA A 3 4.79 -24.19 14.81
CA ALA A 3 3.49 -23.69 15.21
C ALA A 3 2.53 -23.55 14.01
N PRO A 4 1.23 -23.93 14.13
CA PRO A 4 0.29 -23.93 13.00
C PRO A 4 0.20 -22.60 12.25
N ASN A 5 0.21 -21.48 12.98
CA ASN A 5 0.17 -20.13 12.42
C ASN A 5 1.37 -19.75 11.53
N LYS A 6 2.50 -20.47 11.64
CA LYS A 6 3.72 -20.27 10.84
C LYS A 6 3.78 -21.17 9.60
N ARG A 7 2.86 -22.14 9.49
CA ARG A 7 2.72 -23.02 8.31
C ARG A 7 2.02 -22.30 7.16
N SER A 8 1.06 -21.43 7.47
CA SER A 8 0.24 -20.71 6.48
C SER A 8 1.04 -19.69 5.65
N ARG A 9 0.52 -19.34 4.47
CA ARG A 9 1.16 -18.38 3.53
C ARG A 9 0.94 -16.91 3.91
N SER A 10 0.25 -16.63 5.02
CA SER A 10 -0.05 -15.26 5.48
C SER A 10 1.22 -14.46 5.80
N LYS A 11 2.20 -15.11 6.47
CA LYS A 11 3.51 -14.52 6.77
C LYS A 11 4.53 -14.97 5.72
N ARG A 12 5.43 -14.05 5.32
CA ARG A 12 6.57 -14.37 4.46
C ARG A 12 7.73 -14.87 5.33
N ARG A 13 8.34 -15.98 4.92
CA ARG A 13 9.55 -16.53 5.53
C ARG A 13 10.77 -15.81 4.94
N VAL A 14 11.63 -15.27 5.79
CA VAL A 14 12.87 -14.60 5.39
C VAL A 14 14.01 -15.26 6.16
N PHE A 15 14.98 -15.81 5.44
CA PHE A 15 16.19 -16.34 6.04
C PHE A 15 17.13 -15.18 6.37
N VAL A 16 17.54 -15.08 7.64
CA VAL A 16 18.39 -14.00 8.14
C VAL A 16 19.57 -14.62 8.87
N LYS A 17 20.78 -14.19 8.54
CA LYS A 17 22.00 -14.49 9.31
C LYS A 17 21.98 -13.69 10.60
N THR A 18 22.07 -14.38 11.73
CA THR A 18 22.19 -13.75 13.04
C THR A 18 23.66 -13.43 13.35
N PRO A 19 23.96 -12.50 14.28
CA PRO A 19 25.33 -12.14 14.63
C PRO A 19 26.19 -13.33 15.07
N GLY A 20 25.61 -14.33 15.73
CA GLY A 20 26.30 -15.59 16.08
C GLY A 20 26.35 -16.60 14.93
N SER A 21 26.52 -16.14 13.69
CA SER A 21 26.67 -16.92 12.45
C SER A 21 25.58 -17.97 12.11
N LYS A 22 24.47 -18.02 12.87
CA LYS A 22 23.34 -18.94 12.64
C LYS A 22 22.33 -18.37 11.65
N ASN A 23 21.83 -19.21 10.74
CA ASN A 23 20.72 -18.88 9.84
C ASN A 23 19.37 -19.12 10.54
N LYS A 24 18.56 -18.08 10.74
CA LYS A 24 17.23 -18.17 11.37
C LYS A 24 16.13 -17.74 10.39
N ILE A 25 15.00 -18.44 10.43
CA ILE A 25 13.78 -18.03 9.69
C ILE A 25 13.04 -16.97 10.50
N GLN A 26 12.96 -15.75 9.97
CA GLN A 26 12.12 -14.69 10.49
C GLN A 26 10.81 -14.60 9.70
N TYR A 27 9.68 -14.66 10.39
CA TYR A 27 8.36 -14.52 9.80
C TYR A 27 7.94 -13.04 9.81
N ARG A 28 7.85 -12.43 8.63
CA ARG A 28 7.44 -11.02 8.48
C ARG A 28 6.06 -10.93 7.81
N GLN A 29 5.28 -9.90 8.14
CA GLN A 29 4.03 -9.62 7.43
C GLN A 29 4.30 -9.30 5.95
N ARG A 30 3.37 -9.70 5.08
CA ARG A 30 3.45 -9.40 3.65
C ARG A 30 3.19 -7.91 3.40
N LYS A 31 3.83 -7.36 2.37
CA LYS A 31 3.53 -6.00 1.92
C LYS A 31 2.17 -6.00 1.21
N PRO A 32 1.28 -5.04 1.51
CA PRO A 32 0.01 -4.92 0.80
C PRO A 32 0.23 -4.56 -0.67
N LYS A 33 -0.80 -4.81 -1.48
CA LYS A 33 -0.84 -4.44 -2.89
C LYS A 33 -0.88 -2.91 -3.03
N LEU A 34 -0.49 -2.43 -4.20
CA LEU A 34 -0.55 -1.01 -4.55
C LEU A 34 -2.02 -0.56 -4.64
N GLY A 35 -2.28 0.70 -4.26
CA GLY A 35 -3.59 1.33 -4.42
C GLY A 35 -3.95 1.48 -5.90
N ARG A 36 -5.22 1.23 -6.23
CA ARG A 36 -5.76 1.34 -7.58
C ARG A 36 -6.91 2.34 -7.58
N CYS A 37 -7.06 3.05 -8.69
CA CYS A 37 -8.22 3.89 -8.95
C CYS A 37 -9.47 3.00 -9.07
N PRO A 38 -10.57 3.29 -8.36
CA PRO A 38 -11.79 2.50 -8.46
C PRO A 38 -12.47 2.62 -9.83
N VAL A 39 -12.30 3.75 -10.53
CA VAL A 39 -12.94 4.01 -11.83
C VAL A 39 -12.15 3.41 -12.98
N THR A 40 -10.82 3.61 -13.00
CA THR A 40 -9.98 3.24 -14.15
C THR A 40 -9.12 2.01 -13.90
N GLY A 41 -9.04 1.51 -12.66
CA GLY A 41 -8.13 0.42 -12.27
C GLY A 41 -6.64 0.78 -12.30
N GLN A 42 -6.28 2.00 -12.74
CA GLN A 42 -4.90 2.46 -12.83
C GLN A 42 -4.23 2.52 -11.45
N LEU A 43 -2.93 2.29 -11.41
CA LEU A 43 -2.13 2.41 -10.20
C LEU A 43 -2.06 3.88 -9.73
N LEU A 44 -2.32 4.10 -8.44
CA LEU A 44 -2.25 5.43 -7.83
C LEU A 44 -0.79 5.81 -7.56
N LYS A 45 -0.24 6.69 -8.39
CA LYS A 45 1.10 7.27 -8.20
C LYS A 45 1.09 8.23 -7.01
N GLY A 46 2.16 8.18 -6.21
CA GLY A 46 2.32 9.06 -5.03
C GLY A 46 1.62 8.59 -3.76
N VAL A 47 0.91 7.44 -3.78
CA VAL A 47 0.37 6.83 -2.56
C VAL A 47 1.32 5.73 -2.08
N PRO A 48 1.92 5.84 -0.89
CA PRO A 48 2.79 4.80 -0.37
C PRO A 48 1.99 3.54 -0.03
N ARG A 49 2.62 2.38 -0.20
CA ARG A 49 2.09 1.10 0.27
C ARG A 49 2.77 0.71 1.58
N GLY A 50 1.97 0.40 2.58
CA GLY A 50 2.44 -0.01 3.89
C GLY A 50 1.36 -0.74 4.66
N THR A 51 1.77 -1.51 5.68
CA THR A 51 0.81 -2.03 6.66
C THR A 51 0.14 -0.87 7.39
N SER A 52 -1.04 -1.09 7.98
CA SER A 52 -1.79 -0.07 8.72
C SER A 52 -0.93 0.68 9.73
N SER A 53 -0.13 -0.05 10.52
CA SER A 53 0.83 0.52 11.47
C SER A 53 1.85 1.45 10.80
N LYS A 54 2.45 1.05 9.67
CA LYS A 54 3.40 1.91 8.92
C LYS A 54 2.72 3.14 8.34
N MET A 55 1.50 2.99 7.82
CA MET A 55 0.73 4.09 7.27
C MET A 55 0.30 5.08 8.35
N LYS A 56 0.03 4.62 9.58
CA LYS A 56 -0.30 5.48 10.72
C LYS A 56 0.86 6.42 11.06
N ASN A 57 2.09 5.88 11.06
CA ASN A 57 3.30 6.61 11.43
C ASN A 57 3.81 7.61 10.37
N LEU A 58 3.24 7.62 9.16
CA LEU A 58 3.62 8.60 8.13
C LEU A 58 2.90 9.95 8.37
N PRO A 59 3.52 11.09 8.03
CA PRO A 59 2.85 12.39 8.04
C PRO A 59 1.78 12.46 6.93
N LYS A 60 0.77 13.32 7.12
CA LYS A 60 -0.39 13.44 6.19
C LYS A 60 0.04 13.74 4.75
N THR A 61 1.04 14.60 4.57
CA THR A 61 1.60 14.98 3.25
C THR A 61 2.23 13.82 2.50
N LYS A 62 2.85 12.87 3.19
CA LYS A 62 3.45 11.67 2.56
C LYS A 62 2.43 10.59 2.21
N LYS A 63 1.19 10.66 2.72
CA LYS A 63 0.14 9.66 2.46
C LYS A 63 -0.60 9.91 1.15
N ARG A 64 -0.69 11.16 0.68
CA ARG A 64 -1.50 11.55 -0.47
C ARG A 64 -0.90 12.73 -1.24
N PRO A 65 -1.10 12.80 -2.57
CA PRO A 65 -0.81 14.00 -3.35
C PRO A 65 -1.72 15.19 -2.96
N GLN A 66 -1.22 16.42 -3.12
CA GLN A 66 -1.93 17.67 -2.80
C GLN A 66 -2.86 18.15 -3.93
N ARG A 67 -3.62 17.24 -4.55
CA ARG A 67 -4.62 17.60 -5.57
C ARG A 67 -6.02 17.14 -5.15
N PRO A 68 -7.09 17.70 -5.73
CA PRO A 68 -8.45 17.19 -5.53
C PRO A 68 -8.53 15.69 -5.85
N TYR A 69 -9.26 14.96 -5.01
CA TYR A 69 -9.39 13.50 -5.06
C TYR A 69 -8.04 12.74 -5.03
N GLY A 70 -7.00 13.37 -4.48
CA GLY A 70 -5.66 12.82 -4.37
C GLY A 70 -5.61 11.56 -3.49
N GLY A 71 -5.09 10.48 -4.06
CA GLY A 71 -4.96 9.19 -3.36
C GLY A 71 -6.20 8.29 -3.43
N VAL A 72 -7.25 8.71 -4.14
CA VAL A 72 -8.44 7.89 -4.41
C VAL A 72 -8.61 7.70 -5.91
N LEU A 73 -8.67 8.80 -6.67
CA LEU A 73 -8.86 8.77 -8.12
C LEU A 73 -7.52 8.93 -8.85
N SER A 74 -7.42 8.40 -10.08
CA SER A 74 -6.32 8.77 -10.98
C SER A 74 -6.47 10.22 -11.48
N SER A 75 -5.40 10.81 -12.00
CA SER A 75 -5.45 12.18 -12.56
C SER A 75 -6.46 12.30 -13.70
N GLN A 76 -6.54 11.25 -14.54
CA GLN A 76 -7.48 11.17 -15.65
C GLN A 76 -8.94 11.12 -15.18
N ALA A 77 -9.24 10.29 -14.18
CA ALA A 77 -10.59 10.21 -13.61
C ALA A 77 -11.00 11.51 -12.94
N ALA A 78 -10.11 12.11 -12.14
CA ALA A 78 -10.37 13.38 -11.47
C ALA A 78 -10.65 14.51 -12.48
N ARG A 79 -9.88 14.60 -13.57
CA ARG A 79 -10.11 15.61 -14.62
C ARG A 79 -11.48 15.43 -15.30
N ARG A 80 -11.87 14.20 -15.61
CA ARG A 80 -13.18 13.90 -16.21
C ARG A 80 -14.34 14.30 -15.30
N LEU A 81 -14.20 14.05 -13.99
CA LEU A 81 -15.21 14.46 -13.00
C LEU A 81 -15.35 15.97 -12.95
N ILE A 82 -14.23 16.70 -12.84
CA ILE A 82 -14.24 18.17 -12.80
C ILE A 82 -14.89 18.76 -14.06
N ILE A 83 -14.57 18.24 -15.25
CA ILE A 83 -15.19 18.69 -16.51
C ILE A 83 -16.69 18.39 -16.52
N LYS A 84 -17.11 17.22 -16.00
CA LYS A 84 -18.52 16.84 -15.93
C LYS A 84 -19.29 17.73 -14.97
N GLU A 85 -18.74 18.00 -13.79
CA GLU A 85 -19.31 18.90 -12.78
C GLU A 85 -19.45 20.32 -13.36
N ALA A 86 -18.41 20.85 -14.00
CA ALA A 86 -18.43 22.19 -14.58
C ALA A 86 -19.40 22.37 -15.76
N ARG A 87 -19.76 21.29 -16.48
CA ARG A 87 -20.73 21.33 -17.59
C ARG A 87 -22.18 21.13 -17.14
N ASN A 88 -22.36 20.50 -15.98
CA ASN A 88 -23.68 20.28 -15.37
C ASN A 88 -24.08 21.42 -14.43
N GLN A 89 -23.19 22.39 -14.22
CA GLN A 89 -23.43 23.64 -13.52
C GLN A 89 -23.95 24.69 -14.49
#